data_AF-A0A1Y1RZE1-F1
#
_entry.id   AF-A0A1Y1RZE1-F1
#
_cell.length_a   1.000
_cell.length_b   1.000
_cell.length_c   1.000
_cell.angle_alpha   90.00
_cell.angle_beta   90.00
_cell.angle_gamma   90.00
#
_symmetry.space_group_name_H-M   'P 1'
#
loop_
_entity.id
_entity.type
_entity.pdbx_description
1 polymer ?
#
loop_
_entity_poly.entity_id
_entity_poly.type
_entity_poly.pdbx_seq_one_letter_code
_entity_poly.pdbx_strand_id
1 'polypeptide(L)'
;MYIASEERLLQITYSIIELVNRQELRTTSKKLIINYIKESLQVHHAAKAREAIERYTNEELPDLEELRSRFNQHGIEALNEVDHLLLRLEHEGKFLDA
;
A
#
# COMPACT_ATOMS: atom_id res chain seq x y z
N MET A 1 -20.27 -8.88 -3.28
CA MET A 1 -19.61 -8.12 -2.20
C MET A 1 -18.07 -8.11 -2.32
N TYR A 2 -17.48 -8.50 -3.47
CA TYR A 2 -16.03 -8.53 -3.69
C TYR A 2 -15.45 -7.25 -4.31
N ILE A 3 -16.26 -6.45 -5.00
CA ILE A 3 -15.81 -5.22 -5.69
C ILE A 3 -15.35 -4.14 -4.69
N ALA A 4 -16.00 -4.07 -3.53
CA ALA A 4 -15.71 -3.03 -2.54
C ALA A 4 -14.34 -3.20 -1.85
N SER A 5 -13.81 -4.42 -1.74
CA SER A 5 -12.50 -4.68 -1.11
C SER A 5 -11.34 -4.34 -2.05
N GLU A 6 -11.45 -4.67 -3.34
CA GLU A 6 -10.45 -4.26 -4.34
C GLU A 6 -10.39 -2.74 -4.49
N GLU A 7 -11.55 -2.06 -4.52
CA GLU A 7 -11.60 -0.60 -4.54
C GLU A 7 -10.93 0.02 -3.31
N ARG A 8 -11.13 -0.55 -2.12
CA ARG A 8 -10.46 -0.09 -0.89
C ARG A 8 -8.94 -0.25 -0.98
N LEU A 9 -8.45 -1.39 -1.46
CA LEU A 9 -7.02 -1.63 -1.64
C LEU A 9 -6.41 -0.60 -2.60
N LEU A 10 -7.08 -0.32 -3.71
CA LEU A 10 -6.66 0.70 -4.67
C LEU A 10 -6.61 2.09 -4.04
N GLN A 11 -7.63 2.48 -3.26
CA GLN A 11 -7.62 3.78 -2.58
C GLN A 11 -6.46 3.89 -1.59
N ILE A 12 -6.19 2.84 -0.79
CA ILE A 12 -5.05 2.84 0.13
C ILE A 12 -3.73 2.98 -0.64
N THR A 13 -3.59 2.24 -1.75
CA THR A 13 -2.42 2.33 -2.63
C THR A 13 -2.21 3.76 -3.14
N TYR A 14 -3.27 4.42 -3.62
CA TYR A 14 -3.19 5.81 -4.07
C TYR A 14 -2.82 6.75 -2.93
N SER A 15 -3.45 6.63 -1.76
CA SER A 15 -3.15 7.49 -0.61
C SER A 15 -1.70 7.38 -0.16
N ILE A 16 -1.13 6.18 -0.15
CA ILE A 16 0.29 5.99 0.17
C ILE A 16 1.17 6.75 -0.84
N ILE A 17 0.93 6.54 -2.14
CA ILE A 17 1.70 7.20 -3.20
C ILE A 17 1.58 8.72 -3.12
N GLU A 18 0.37 9.23 -2.88
CA GLU A 18 0.11 10.67 -2.79
C GLU A 18 0.83 11.29 -1.58
N LEU A 19 0.89 10.58 -0.45
CA LEU A 19 1.62 11.01 0.74
C LEU A 19 3.14 10.97 0.54
N VAL A 20 3.66 9.88 -0.03
CA VAL A 20 5.10 9.72 -0.32
C VAL A 20 5.57 10.81 -1.28
N ASN A 21 4.85 11.02 -2.38
CA ASN A 21 5.21 12.02 -3.39
C ASN A 21 4.77 13.45 -3.02
N ARG A 22 3.97 13.62 -1.96
CA ARG A 22 3.34 14.88 -1.54
C ARG A 22 2.56 15.56 -2.69
N GLN A 23 1.90 14.75 -3.50
CA GLN A 23 1.18 15.20 -4.69
C GLN A 23 -0.01 14.29 -5.00
N GLU A 24 -1.15 14.88 -5.37
CA GLU A 24 -2.32 14.15 -5.85
C GLU A 24 -2.06 13.41 -7.18
N LEU A 25 -2.57 12.19 -7.29
CA LEU A 25 -2.45 11.38 -8.48
C LEU A 25 -3.45 11.81 -9.55
N ARG A 26 -2.94 12.10 -10.74
CA ARG A 26 -3.76 12.29 -11.93
C ARG A 26 -4.43 10.98 -12.37
N THR A 27 -5.52 11.08 -13.12
CA THR A 27 -6.24 9.91 -13.65
C THR A 27 -5.33 8.96 -14.45
N THR A 28 -4.40 9.50 -15.23
CA THR A 28 -3.42 8.69 -15.99
C THR A 28 -2.49 7.91 -15.07
N SER A 29 -2.04 8.51 -13.97
CA SER A 29 -1.20 7.87 -12.97
C SER A 29 -1.95 6.75 -12.24
N LYS A 30 -3.21 6.99 -11.86
CA LYS A 30 -4.08 5.95 -11.26
C LYS A 30 -4.24 4.74 -12.19
N LYS A 31 -4.44 4.97 -13.50
CA LYS A 31 -4.49 3.89 -14.50
C LYS A 31 -3.17 3.11 -14.60
N LEU A 32 -2.03 3.80 -14.55
CA LEU A 32 -0.71 3.16 -14.58
C LEU A 32 -0.51 2.25 -13.35
N ILE A 33 -0.87 2.73 -12.16
CA ILE A 33 -0.78 1.97 -10.91
C ILE A 33 -1.66 0.71 -10.95
N ILE A 34 -2.89 0.82 -11.48
CA ILE A 34 -3.76 -0.35 -11.69
C ILE A 34 -3.07 -1.38 -12.60
N ASN A 35 -2.40 -0.93 -13.66
CA ASN A 35 -1.68 -1.84 -14.56
C ASN A 35 -0.53 -2.53 -13.82
N TYR A 36 0.25 -1.80 -13.00
CA TYR A 36 1.30 -2.41 -12.18
C TYR A 36 0.76 -3.51 -11.25
N ILE A 37 -0.38 -3.28 -10.60
CA ILE A 37 -1.02 -4.28 -9.73
C ILE A 37 -1.46 -5.51 -10.54
N LYS A 38 -2.04 -5.30 -11.73
CA LYS A 38 -2.53 -6.39 -12.58
C LYS A 38 -1.41 -7.23 -13.20
N GLU A 39 -0.29 -6.60 -13.53
CA GLU A 39 0.87 -7.23 -14.16
C GLU A 39 1.85 -7.81 -13.14
N SER A 40 1.70 -7.47 -11.86
CA SER A 40 2.54 -8.00 -10.77
C SER A 40 2.47 -9.53 -10.70
N LEU A 41 3.65 -10.14 -10.54
CA LEU A 41 3.81 -11.59 -10.37
C LEU A 41 3.61 -12.05 -8.93
N GLN A 42 3.37 -11.12 -8.00
CA GLN A 42 3.12 -11.44 -6.61
C GLN A 42 1.84 -12.26 -6.47
N VAL A 43 1.84 -13.19 -5.52
CA VAL A 43 0.66 -14.05 -5.27
C VAL A 43 -0.42 -13.27 -4.52
N HIS A 44 -0.01 -12.53 -3.48
CA HIS A 44 -0.89 -11.86 -2.53
C HIS A 44 -1.30 -10.46 -2.98
N HIS A 45 -2.56 -10.09 -2.73
CA HIS A 45 -3.06 -8.76 -3.12
C HIS A 45 -2.29 -7.61 -2.46
N ALA A 46 -1.92 -7.72 -1.18
CA ALA A 46 -1.09 -6.72 -0.50
C ALA A 46 0.28 -6.59 -1.17
N ALA A 47 0.92 -7.71 -1.50
CA ALA A 47 2.23 -7.72 -2.15
C ALA A 47 2.19 -7.08 -3.55
N LYS A 48 1.12 -7.34 -4.35
CA LYS A 48 0.92 -6.66 -5.64
C LYS A 48 0.81 -5.14 -5.48
N ALA A 49 0.09 -4.69 -4.46
CA ALA A 49 -0.07 -3.27 -4.18
C ALA A 49 1.25 -2.63 -3.71
N ARG A 50 2.02 -3.29 -2.84
CA ARG A 50 3.36 -2.84 -2.43
C ARG A 50 4.29 -2.68 -3.61
N GLU A 51 4.38 -3.70 -4.47
CA GLU A 51 5.21 -3.62 -5.68
C GLU A 51 4.80 -2.44 -6.56
N ALA A 52 3.49 -2.20 -6.72
CA ALA A 52 2.99 -1.07 -7.49
C ALA A 52 3.35 0.29 -6.87
N ILE A 53 3.33 0.40 -5.55
CA ILE A 53 3.75 1.62 -4.83
C ILE A 53 5.25 1.84 -5.05
N GLU A 54 6.09 0.86 -4.70
CA GLU A 54 7.54 0.94 -4.81
C GLU A 54 7.98 1.25 -6.24
N ARG A 55 7.35 0.61 -7.24
CA ARG A 55 7.62 0.87 -8.66
C ARG A 55 7.23 2.29 -9.09
N TYR A 56 6.19 2.88 -8.50
CA TYR A 56 5.72 4.21 -8.87
C TYR A 56 6.48 5.33 -8.13
N THR A 57 6.75 5.14 -6.84
CA THR A 57 7.45 6.13 -5.99
C THR A 57 8.96 6.01 -6.08
N ASN A 58 9.48 4.85 -6.50
CA ASN A 58 10.90 4.50 -6.42
C ASN A 58 11.45 4.57 -4.98
N GLU A 59 10.59 4.30 -4.00
CA GLU A 59 10.88 4.27 -2.57
C GLU A 59 10.59 2.87 -2.04
N GLU A 60 11.50 2.32 -1.24
CA GLU A 60 11.30 1.03 -0.57
C GLU A 60 10.40 1.22 0.66
N LEU A 61 9.35 0.41 0.77
CA LEU A 61 8.41 0.50 1.88
C LEU A 61 8.88 -0.38 3.04
N PRO A 62 8.71 0.05 4.30
CA PRO A 62 8.99 -0.81 5.44
C PRO A 62 8.08 -2.05 5.43
N ASP A 63 8.63 -3.19 5.81
CA ASP A 63 7.85 -4.41 5.98
C ASP A 63 7.13 -4.44 7.36
N LEU A 64 6.31 -5.47 7.58
CA LEU A 64 5.56 -5.62 8.82
C LEU A 64 6.44 -5.83 10.06
N GLU A 65 7.62 -6.43 9.89
CA GLU A 65 8.56 -6.67 10.98
C GLU A 65 9.23 -5.37 11.41
N GLU A 66 9.64 -4.53 10.46
CA GLU A 66 10.16 -3.20 10.70
C GLU A 66 9.14 -2.30 11.40
N LEU A 67 7.89 -2.27 10.90
CA LEU A 67 6.82 -1.48 11.53
C LEU A 67 6.55 -1.95 12.96
N ARG A 68 6.53 -3.26 13.19
CA ARG A 68 6.40 -3.84 14.53
C ARG A 68 7.58 -3.46 15.43
N SER A 69 8.80 -3.47 14.90
CA SER A 69 10.01 -3.09 15.63
C SER A 69 9.95 -1.63 16.08
N ARG A 70 9.58 -0.70 15.18
CA ARG A 70 9.39 0.73 15.50
C ARG A 70 8.35 0.93 16.60
N PHE A 71 7.19 0.27 16.47
CA PHE A 71 6.13 0.34 17.46
C PHE A 71 6.59 -0.19 18.83
N ASN A 72 7.29 -1.32 18.86
CA ASN A 72 7.77 -1.90 20.12
C ASN A 72 8.82 -1.03 20.82
N GLN A 73 9.66 -0.32 20.08
CA GLN A 73 10.74 0.50 20.62
C GLN A 73 10.25 1.87 21.12
N HIS A 74 9.31 2.47 20.41
CA HIS A 74 8.97 3.89 20.58
C HIS A 74 7.47 4.16 20.72
N GLY A 75 6.63 3.12 20.71
CA GLY A 75 5.19 3.23 20.82
C GLY A 75 4.51 3.73 19.55
N ILE A 76 3.24 4.14 19.69
CA ILE A 76 2.40 4.56 18.57
C ILE A 76 2.89 5.84 17.88
N GLU A 77 3.56 6.73 18.61
CA GLU A 77 4.05 8.02 18.10
C GLU A 77 5.20 7.88 17.09
N ALA A 78 5.81 6.71 17.00
CA ALA A 78 6.85 6.43 16.02
C ALA A 78 6.33 5.94 14.66
N LEU A 79 5.02 5.68 14.55
CA LEU A 79 4.39 5.36 13.28
C LEU A 79 3.87 6.62 12.62
N ASN A 80 4.25 6.84 11.37
CA ASN A 80 3.71 7.93 10.57
C ASN A 80 2.43 7.51 9.81
N GLU A 81 1.84 8.44 9.07
CA GLU A 81 0.61 8.18 8.32
C GLU A 81 0.77 7.09 7.25
N VAL A 82 1.92 7.03 6.59
CA VAL A 82 2.24 5.97 5.61
C VAL A 82 2.31 4.62 6.31
N ASP A 83 2.94 4.53 7.48
CA ASP A 83 3.04 3.29 8.25
C ASP A 83 1.64 2.75 8.62
N HIS A 84 0.72 3.63 9.03
CA HIS A 84 -0.67 3.24 9.31
C HIS A 84 -1.41 2.75 8.06
N LEU A 85 -1.20 3.40 6.92
CA LEU A 85 -1.79 2.96 5.65
C LEU A 85 -1.20 1.64 5.17
N LEU A 86 0.09 1.37 5.41
CA LEU A 86 0.71 0.09 5.11
C LEU A 86 0.10 -1.03 5.95
N LEU A 87 -0.07 -0.82 7.26
CA LEU A 87 -0.77 -1.81 8.11
C LEU A 87 -2.20 -2.08 7.62
N ARG A 88 -2.89 -1.04 7.15
CA ARG A 88 -4.23 -1.19 6.57
C ARG A 88 -4.21 -1.92 5.23
N LEU A 89 -3.21 -1.66 4.39
CA LEU A 89 -3.00 -2.34 3.10
C LEU A 89 -2.85 -3.84 3.30
N GLU A 90 -2.00 -4.24 4.25
CA GLU A 90 -1.76 -5.64 4.60
C GLU A 90 -3.03 -6.32 5.13
N HIS A 91 -3.77 -5.61 5.99
CA HIS A 91 -5.05 -6.09 6.50
C HIS A 91 -6.05 -6.33 5.35
N GLU A 92 -6.32 -5.33 4.50
CA GLU A 92 -7.28 -5.47 3.39
C GLU A 92 -6.83 -6.52 2.36
N GLY A 93 -5.53 -6.59 2.06
CA GLY A 93 -4.99 -7.61 1.14
C GLY A 93 -5.24 -9.03 1.65
N LYS A 94 -5.10 -9.27 2.96
CA LYS A 94 -5.42 -10.55 3.58
C LYS A 94 -6.90 -10.94 3.44
N PHE A 95 -7.83 -9.98 3.44
CA PHE A 95 -9.26 -10.28 3.20
C PHE A 95 -9.57 -10.64 1.74
N LEU A 96 -8.76 -10.15 0.79
CA LEU A 96 -8.90 -10.48 -0.62
C LEU A 96 -8.26 -11.84 -0.97
N ASP A 97 -7.28 -12.27 -0.18
CA ASP A 97 -6.60 -13.56 -0.33
C ASP A 97 -7.33 -14.73 0.38
N ALA A 98 -8.36 -14.44 1.18
CA ALA A 98 -9.11 -15.41 1.99
C ALA A 98 -10.39 -15.91 1.28
#